data_AF-A0A815R1P2-F1
#
_entry.id   AF-A0A815R1P2-F1
#
_cell.length_a   1.000
_cell.length_b   1.000
_cell.length_c   1.000
_cell.angle_alpha   90.00
_cell.angle_beta   90.00
_cell.angle_gamma   90.00
#
_symmetry.space_group_name_H-M   'P 1'
#
loop_
_entity.id
_entity.type
_entity.pdbx_description
1 polymer ?
#
loop_
_entity_poly.entity_id
_entity_poly.type
_entity_poly.pdbx_seq_one_letter_code
_entity_poly.pdbx_strand_id
1 'polypeptide(L)'
;MSSLNLSCFYDDIHLCLCYDYYKKRLANCFEFNHSMTYNCAGQSVCQNEGKCFQDDENCPASSICVCPSCYFGTQCQFSTSGFAVSLDAILGYHIVPNVNIKYQPVIVILSLILSILFIIAGFINGILAMITFKK
;
A
#
# COMPACT_ATOMS: atom_id res chain seq x y z
N MET A 1 -15.18 9.96 -18.84
CA MET A 1 -15.68 9.27 -17.63
C MET A 1 -15.01 9.94 -16.46
N SER A 2 -15.68 10.91 -15.85
CA SER A 2 -15.08 11.88 -14.92
C SER A 2 -14.65 11.17 -13.63
N SER A 3 -13.36 11.21 -13.32
CA SER A 3 -12.82 10.74 -12.04
C SER A 3 -13.30 11.68 -10.94
N LEU A 4 -14.26 11.24 -10.13
CA LEU A 4 -14.62 11.93 -8.89
C LEU A 4 -13.38 11.88 -7.97
N ASN A 5 -12.90 13.04 -7.54
CA ASN A 5 -11.71 13.15 -6.69
C ASN A 5 -12.11 12.83 -5.24
N LEU A 6 -12.31 11.53 -4.96
CA LEU A 6 -12.69 11.05 -3.63
C LEU A 6 -11.46 11.05 -2.72
N SER A 7 -11.48 11.93 -1.71
CA SER A 7 -10.48 11.97 -0.65
C SER A 7 -10.84 10.98 0.45
N CYS A 8 -9.91 10.09 0.76
CA CYS A 8 -9.98 9.20 1.91
C CYS A 8 -9.23 9.89 3.05
N PHE A 9 -9.87 10.04 4.19
CA PHE A 9 -9.30 10.77 5.31
C PHE A 9 -9.80 10.17 6.62
N TYR A 10 -9.10 10.56 7.66
CA TYR A 10 -9.40 10.23 9.04
C TYR A 10 -9.29 11.54 9.81
N ASP A 11 -10.37 11.94 10.48
CA ASP A 11 -10.41 13.10 11.35
C ASP A 11 -11.06 12.75 12.70
N ASP A 12 -11.36 13.76 13.51
CA ASP A 12 -11.88 13.58 14.87
C ASP A 12 -13.34 13.06 14.93
N ILE A 13 -14.03 12.98 13.78
CA ILE A 13 -15.47 12.69 13.71
C ILE A 13 -15.77 11.62 12.66
N HIS A 14 -14.99 11.52 11.59
CA HIS A 14 -15.24 10.67 10.44
C HIS A 14 -14.01 9.86 10.04
N LEU A 15 -14.26 8.58 9.76
CA LEU A 15 -13.32 7.71 9.07
C LEU A 15 -13.88 7.39 7.68
N CYS A 16 -13.18 7.84 6.64
CA CYS A 16 -13.51 7.59 5.24
C CYS A 16 -12.53 6.60 4.62
N LEU A 17 -13.00 5.38 4.38
CA LEU A 17 -12.23 4.30 3.77
C LEU A 17 -12.46 4.27 2.27
N CYS A 18 -11.38 4.36 1.49
CA CYS A 18 -11.48 4.10 0.07
C CYS A 18 -11.16 2.66 -0.27
N TYR A 19 -11.99 2.08 -1.11
CA TYR A 19 -11.75 0.76 -1.71
C TYR A 19 -12.19 0.76 -3.16
N ASP A 20 -11.58 -0.12 -3.94
CA ASP A 20 -11.92 -0.28 -5.35
C ASP A 20 -12.95 -1.41 -5.49
N TYR A 21 -14.12 -1.09 -6.06
CA TYR A 21 -15.19 -2.05 -6.33
C TYR A 21 -15.57 -1.98 -7.80
N TYR A 22 -15.42 -3.10 -8.52
CA TYR A 22 -15.73 -3.21 -9.96
C TYR A 22 -15.21 -2.03 -10.81
N LYS A 23 -13.93 -1.67 -10.64
CA LYS A 23 -13.24 -0.58 -11.36
C LYS A 23 -13.76 0.84 -11.06
N LYS A 24 -14.50 1.01 -9.96
CA LYS A 24 -14.86 2.32 -9.41
C LYS A 24 -14.20 2.46 -8.05
N ARG A 25 -13.52 3.58 -7.83
CA ARG A 25 -13.06 3.98 -6.50
C ARG A 25 -14.28 4.45 -5.72
N LEU A 26 -14.56 3.80 -4.61
CA LEU A 26 -15.62 4.17 -3.67
C LEU A 26 -14.98 4.68 -2.38
N ALA A 27 -15.68 5.58 -1.69
CA ALA A 27 -15.35 5.98 -0.33
C ALA A 27 -16.55 5.63 0.55
N ASN A 28 -16.33 4.84 1.60
CA ASN A 28 -17.31 4.57 2.63
C ASN A 28 -16.91 5.34 3.89
N CYS A 29 -17.78 6.24 4.33
CA CYS A 29 -17.54 7.15 5.44
C CYS A 29 -18.54 6.85 6.56
N PHE A 30 -18.04 6.78 7.78
CA PHE A 30 -18.86 6.56 8.97
C PHE A 30 -18.37 7.42 10.13
N GLU A 31 -19.29 7.76 11.03
CA GLU A 31 -18.95 8.47 12.27
C GLU A 31 -17.99 7.61 13.11
N PHE A 32 -16.93 8.23 13.55
CA PHE A 32 -15.80 7.59 14.19
C PHE A 32 -15.81 7.89 15.69
N ASN A 33 -16.02 6.84 16.50
CA ASN A 33 -15.94 6.97 17.95
C ASN A 33 -14.54 6.56 18.44
N HIS A 34 -13.72 7.56 18.79
CA HIS A 34 -12.36 7.36 19.34
C HIS A 34 -12.31 6.53 20.63
N SER A 35 -13.44 6.35 21.32
CA SER A 35 -13.54 5.59 22.57
C SER A 35 -13.79 4.10 22.35
N MET A 36 -14.11 3.67 21.13
CA MET A 36 -14.33 2.25 20.82
C MET A 36 -13.00 1.56 20.50
N THR A 37 -12.63 0.57 21.32
CA THR A 37 -11.49 -0.32 21.08
C THR A 37 -11.99 -1.66 20.57
N TYR A 38 -11.68 -1.97 19.32
CA TYR A 38 -12.03 -3.25 18.70
C TYR A 38 -10.91 -4.27 18.93
N ASN A 39 -11.28 -5.51 19.28
CA ASN A 39 -10.33 -6.63 19.33
C ASN A 39 -10.12 -7.29 17.95
N CYS A 40 -10.82 -6.79 16.92
CA CYS A 40 -10.78 -7.27 15.55
C CYS A 40 -11.00 -8.77 15.43
N ALA A 41 -11.78 -9.35 16.36
CA ALA A 41 -12.09 -10.77 16.48
C ALA A 41 -10.86 -11.70 16.31
N GLY A 42 -9.66 -11.22 16.62
CA GLY A 42 -8.40 -11.94 16.36
C GLY A 42 -7.98 -12.05 14.88
N GLN A 43 -8.68 -11.39 13.96
CA GLN A 43 -8.37 -11.35 12.52
C GLN A 43 -7.29 -10.34 12.13
N SER A 44 -7.07 -9.27 12.91
CA SER A 44 -6.05 -8.27 12.57
C SER A 44 -4.84 -8.37 13.49
N VAL A 45 -3.68 -8.70 12.93
CA VAL A 45 -2.38 -8.56 13.59
C VAL A 45 -1.83 -7.18 13.22
N CYS A 46 -2.49 -6.10 13.64
CA CYS A 46 -1.89 -4.77 13.50
C CYS A 46 -0.57 -4.78 14.28
N GLN A 47 0.53 -4.63 13.58
CA GLN A 47 1.87 -4.69 14.14
C GLN A 47 2.26 -3.32 14.71
N ASN A 48 3.34 -3.27 15.47
CA ASN A 48 3.95 -2.03 15.94
C ASN A 48 2.96 -1.06 16.60
N GLU A 49 2.10 -1.58 17.49
CA GLU A 49 1.11 -0.79 18.23
C GLU A 49 0.08 -0.07 17.34
N GLY A 50 -0.15 -0.58 16.13
CA GLY A 50 -1.23 -0.14 15.24
C GLY A 50 -2.60 -0.31 15.88
N LYS A 51 -3.44 0.73 15.80
CA LYS A 51 -4.82 0.68 16.28
C LYS A 51 -5.69 0.00 15.23
N CYS A 52 -6.46 -1.01 15.63
CA CYS A 52 -7.38 -1.69 14.73
C CYS A 52 -8.78 -1.08 14.79
N PHE A 53 -9.40 -0.95 13.63
CA PHE A 53 -10.79 -0.57 13.46
C PHE A 53 -11.49 -1.55 12.52
N GLN A 54 -12.78 -1.80 12.77
CA GLN A 54 -13.61 -2.70 11.98
C GLN A 54 -14.96 -2.04 11.67
N ASP A 55 -15.66 -2.53 10.64
CA ASP A 55 -16.95 -1.94 10.23
C ASP A 55 -18.13 -2.28 11.15
N ASP A 56 -18.15 -3.48 11.73
CA ASP A 56 -19.22 -3.95 12.61
C ASP A 56 -18.64 -4.67 13.84
N GLU A 57 -19.18 -4.37 15.03
CA GLU A 57 -18.71 -4.93 16.30
C GLU A 57 -18.94 -6.45 16.43
N ASN A 58 -20.04 -6.95 15.85
CA ASN A 58 -20.50 -8.34 16.00
C ASN A 58 -20.08 -9.24 14.83
N CYS A 59 -19.99 -8.70 13.61
CA CYS A 59 -19.62 -9.44 12.41
C CYS A 59 -18.75 -8.57 11.47
N PRO A 60 -17.46 -8.38 11.81
CA PRO A 60 -16.59 -7.51 11.03
C PRO A 60 -16.34 -8.11 9.65
N ALA A 61 -16.78 -7.42 8.59
CA ALA A 61 -16.52 -7.82 7.20
C ALA A 61 -15.23 -7.18 6.67
N SER A 62 -14.82 -6.06 7.25
CA SER A 62 -13.60 -5.35 6.91
C SER A 62 -12.93 -4.75 8.14
N SER A 63 -11.60 -4.76 8.17
CA SER A 63 -10.79 -4.12 9.20
C SER A 63 -9.64 -3.33 8.61
N ILE A 64 -9.21 -2.28 9.31
CA ILE A 64 -8.10 -1.40 8.94
C ILE A 64 -7.20 -1.13 10.16
N CYS A 65 -5.89 -1.07 9.91
CA CYS A 65 -4.91 -0.64 10.91
C CYS A 65 -4.56 0.84 10.70
N VAL A 66 -4.68 1.64 11.76
CA VAL A 66 -4.15 3.01 11.82
C VAL A 66 -2.81 2.97 12.51
N CYS A 67 -1.77 3.34 11.77
CA CYS A 67 -0.39 3.22 12.23
C CYS A 67 0.04 4.42 13.07
N PRO A 68 0.83 4.20 14.14
CA PRO A 68 1.48 5.29 14.84
C PRO A 68 2.53 5.97 13.95
N SER A 69 2.97 7.15 14.37
CA SER A 69 4.01 7.91 13.67
C SER A 69 5.24 7.02 13.41
N CYS A 70 5.84 7.17 12.22
CA CYS A 70 6.98 6.37 11.77
C CYS A 70 6.68 4.91 11.42
N TYR A 71 5.41 4.50 11.34
CA TYR A 71 5.00 3.17 10.88
C TYR A 71 4.00 3.24 9.74
N PHE A 72 4.04 2.27 8.82
CA PHE A 72 3.19 2.25 7.63
C PHE A 72 2.98 0.83 7.08
N GLY A 73 2.11 0.71 6.08
CA GLY A 73 1.67 -0.57 5.50
C GLY A 73 0.27 -0.97 5.98
N THR A 74 -0.33 -1.96 5.31
CA THR A 74 -1.69 -2.42 5.60
C THR A 74 -1.88 -2.98 7.01
N GLN A 75 -0.78 -3.43 7.64
CA GLN A 75 -0.75 -3.95 9.02
C GLN A 75 0.22 -3.15 9.89
N CYS A 76 0.64 -1.95 9.47
CA CYS A 76 1.69 -1.18 10.16
C CYS A 76 3.02 -1.93 10.31
N GLN A 77 3.31 -2.85 9.39
CA GLN A 77 4.46 -3.76 9.46
C GLN A 77 5.80 -3.09 9.17
N PHE A 78 5.80 -1.90 8.54
CA PHE A 78 7.02 -1.20 8.16
C PHE A 78 7.29 -0.03 9.11
N SER A 79 8.56 0.22 9.43
CA SER A 79 9.00 1.36 10.24
C SER A 79 10.01 2.22 9.51
N THR A 80 9.95 3.54 9.73
CA THR A 80 10.96 4.50 9.24
C THR A 80 12.15 4.64 10.20
N SER A 81 12.11 3.99 11.38
CA SER A 81 13.15 4.11 12.41
C SER A 81 14.40 3.26 12.15
N GLY A 82 14.34 2.33 11.18
CA GLY A 82 15.48 1.57 10.70
C GLY A 82 15.44 1.53 9.18
N PHE A 83 16.32 2.28 8.52
CA PHE A 83 16.45 2.28 7.07
C PHE A 83 16.85 0.89 6.55
N ALA A 84 15.85 0.05 6.29
CA ALA A 84 15.86 -1.06 5.36
C ALA A 84 14.46 -1.24 4.78
N VAL A 85 13.82 -0.12 4.42
CA VAL A 85 12.60 -0.21 3.62
C VAL A 85 13.04 -0.57 2.22
N SER A 86 12.86 -1.84 1.87
CA SER A 86 13.12 -2.34 0.54
C SER A 86 12.21 -1.62 -0.46
N LEU A 87 12.68 -1.43 -1.70
CA LEU A 87 11.88 -0.76 -2.73
C LEU A 87 10.55 -1.48 -2.94
N ASP A 88 10.53 -2.82 -2.81
CA ASP A 88 9.33 -3.65 -2.86
C ASP A 88 8.32 -3.36 -1.74
N ALA A 89 8.75 -3.02 -0.52
CA ALA A 89 7.84 -2.64 0.57
C ALA A 89 7.13 -1.30 0.30
N ILE A 90 7.86 -0.31 -0.23
CA ILE A 90 7.28 1.00 -0.60
C ILE A 90 6.39 0.85 -1.83
N LEU A 91 6.91 0.18 -2.86
CA LEU A 91 6.22 0.07 -4.13
C LEU A 91 4.99 -0.82 -4.01
N GLY A 92 5.05 -1.88 -3.21
CA GLY A 92 3.94 -2.80 -2.94
C GLY A 92 2.69 -2.10 -2.41
N TYR A 93 2.86 -1.08 -1.56
CA TYR A 93 1.73 -0.28 -1.07
C TYR A 93 1.05 0.55 -2.16
N HIS A 94 1.83 1.01 -3.15
CA HIS A 94 1.32 1.81 -4.25
C HIS A 94 0.82 0.99 -5.44
N ILE A 95 1.06 -0.32 -5.47
CA ILE A 95 0.57 -1.19 -6.54
C ILE A 95 -0.90 -1.51 -6.30
N VAL A 96 -1.75 -1.10 -7.24
CA VAL A 96 -3.16 -1.46 -7.21
C VAL A 96 -3.34 -2.81 -7.91
N PRO A 97 -3.89 -3.84 -7.26
CA PRO A 97 -4.10 -5.13 -7.90
C PRO A 97 -5.21 -5.05 -8.96
N ASN A 98 -5.16 -5.91 -9.98
CA ASN A 98 -6.19 -6.08 -11.00
C ASN A 98 -6.50 -4.85 -11.88
N VAL A 99 -5.61 -3.85 -11.91
CA VAL A 99 -5.69 -2.73 -12.87
C VAL A 99 -4.57 -2.81 -13.91
N ASN A 100 -4.85 -2.28 -15.09
CA ASN A 100 -3.86 -2.23 -16.17
C ASN A 100 -2.72 -1.25 -15.81
N ILE A 101 -1.51 -1.50 -16.30
CA ILE A 101 -0.29 -0.72 -16.00
C ILE A 101 -0.49 0.78 -16.28
N LYS A 102 -1.29 1.13 -17.30
CA LYS A 102 -1.60 2.53 -17.65
C LYS A 102 -2.36 3.30 -16.57
N TYR A 103 -3.03 2.59 -15.66
CA TYR A 103 -3.80 3.17 -14.56
C TYR A 103 -3.12 3.03 -13.20
N GLN A 104 -1.89 2.50 -13.17
CA GLN A 104 -1.10 2.46 -11.94
C GLN A 104 -0.64 3.87 -11.55
N PRO A 105 -0.35 4.12 -10.26
CA PRO A 105 0.22 5.38 -9.83
C PRO A 105 1.54 5.70 -10.53
N VAL A 106 1.84 7.00 -10.69
CA VAL A 106 3.05 7.48 -11.39
C VAL A 106 4.33 6.89 -10.78
N ILE A 107 4.36 6.71 -9.45
CA ILE A 107 5.51 6.12 -8.75
C ILE A 107 5.79 4.69 -9.22
N VAL A 108 4.75 3.87 -9.43
CA VAL A 108 4.87 2.48 -9.92
C VAL A 108 5.41 2.45 -11.34
N ILE A 109 4.91 3.35 -12.20
CA ILE A 109 5.35 3.45 -13.59
C ILE A 109 6.84 3.85 -13.67
N LEU A 110 7.26 4.85 -12.89
CA LEU A 110 8.66 5.29 -12.84
C LEU A 110 9.59 4.19 -12.33
N SER A 111 9.22 3.50 -11.25
CA SER A 111 10.00 2.38 -10.73
C SER A 111 10.11 1.24 -11.74
N LEU A 112 9.04 0.96 -12.50
CA LEU A 112 9.06 -0.06 -13.56
C LEU A 112 10.05 0.30 -14.68
N ILE A 113 10.03 1.56 -15.15
CA ILE A 113 10.95 2.05 -16.18
C ILE A 113 12.40 1.92 -15.70
N LEU A 114 12.68 2.37 -14.47
CA LEU A 114 14.02 2.30 -13.90
C LEU A 114 14.53 0.85 -13.78
N SER A 115 13.65 -0.06 -13.37
CA SER A 115 13.98 -1.50 -13.26
C SER A 115 14.33 -2.10 -14.62
N ILE A 116 13.57 -1.76 -15.66
CA ILE A 116 13.83 -2.20 -17.05
C ILE A 116 15.20 -1.69 -17.52
N LEU A 117 15.55 -0.43 -17.24
CA LEU A 117 16.85 0.13 -17.60
C LEU A 117 18.01 -0.59 -16.93
N PHE A 118 17.90 -0.90 -15.63
CA PHE A 118 18.94 -1.65 -14.91
C PHE A 118 19.12 -3.07 -15.46
N ILE A 119 18.02 -3.74 -15.81
CA ILE A 119 18.08 -5.08 -16.41
C ILE A 119 18.78 -5.02 -17.77
N ILE A 120 18.43 -4.06 -18.63
CA ILE A 120 19.06 -3.90 -19.95
C ILE A 120 20.55 -3.60 -19.80
N ALA A 121 20.92 -2.67 -18.92
CA ALA A 121 22.33 -2.32 -18.68
C ALA A 121 23.12 -3.52 -18.14
N GLY A 122 22.56 -4.27 -17.19
CA GLY A 122 23.16 -5.49 -16.65
C GLY A 122 23.33 -6.57 -17.72
N PHE A 123 22.35 -6.73 -18.61
CA PHE A 123 22.40 -7.69 -19.70
C PHE A 123 23.48 -7.34 -20.73
N ILE A 124 23.55 -6.06 -21.14
CA ILE A 124 24.60 -5.55 -22.03
C ILE A 124 25.99 -5.77 -21.41
N ASN A 125 26.16 -5.41 -20.14
CA ASN A 125 27.41 -5.61 -19.42
C ASN A 125 27.80 -7.09 -19.33
N GLY A 126 26.84 -7.97 -19.07
CA GLY A 126 27.05 -9.42 -19.05
C GLY A 126 27.52 -9.98 -20.40
N ILE A 127 26.90 -9.53 -21.50
CA ILE A 127 27.32 -9.92 -22.86
C ILE A 127 28.75 -9.42 -23.16
N LEU A 128 29.04 -8.15 -22.86
CA LEU A 128 30.37 -7.56 -23.05
C LEU A 128 31.45 -8.31 -22.26
N ALA A 129 31.15 -8.64 -21.00
CA ALA A 129 32.04 -9.42 -20.15
C ALA A 129 32.28 -10.82 -20.74
N MET A 130 31.22 -11.51 -21.19
CA MET A 130 31.37 -12.82 -21.85
C MET A 130 32.26 -12.72 -23.07
N ILE A 131 32.07 -11.73 -23.94
CA ILE A 131 32.90 -11.55 -25.14
C ILE A 131 34.37 -11.29 -24.76
N THR A 132 34.60 -10.43 -23.77
CA THR A 132 35.95 -10.01 -23.34
C THR A 132 36.74 -11.15 -22.70
N PHE A 133 36.07 -11.98 -21.90
CA PHE A 133 36.69 -13.12 -21.21
C PHE A 133 36.56 -14.44 -21.96
N LYS A 134 36.01 -14.43 -23.18
CA LYS A 134 35.99 -15.60 -24.06
C LYS A 134 37.41 -15.86 -24.58
N LYS A 135 38.15 -16.70 -23.88
CA LYS A 135 39.40 -17.32 -24.32
C LYS A 135 39.15 -18.78 -24.68
#